data_AF-A0AAW3ANY9-F1
#
_entry.id   AF-A0AAW3ANY9-F1
#
_cell.length_a   1.000
_cell.length_b   1.000
_cell.length_c   1.000
_cell.angle_alpha   90.00
_cell.angle_beta   90.00
_cell.angle_gamma   90.00
#
_symmetry.space_group_name_H-M   'P 1'
#
loop_
_entity.id
_entity.type
_entity.pdbx_description
1 polymer ?
#
loop_
_entity_poly.entity_id
_entity_poly.type
_entity_poly.pdbx_seq_one_letter_code
_entity_poly.pdbx_strand_id
1 'polypeptide(L)'
;MGDLAHRRMAAHRRSLLENLQRIFFTNQSAEKQEQCVRQLYETNLHTLEECLLQVTHVCITHQDPNAQELLHNFMLWLAGRSLYIALRLAWIVDSVSTFDFSTGLAGRLKHFHDKLESYAINQGQAGTHSVITSGGDGSRTSSDPEEGLSDVDASVVRRKEVRLKLYNDERTFVTTLTNLSNMLRFFPDRTGRKDELRRGLRVLNQRLQSMWLVHPLCTSSESVQWIVNISVEECTVFSSRERVPCLIRYEVIVDETATMRDPTATRLRLPDGRFRVRADSDELFVPTAPPRSESPAASLVEESEGGAVEDASPEALQCLRAVFGELKVARMARVRKSSPWGAHPNWCMNAMIIKAGEDLRQEELALQLIYAFQNIWQEAGLTVRVKPYAVLPTHRDCGLIEVIEDSSSMDGIKKATQVSSIYSYYLKAYDGEDSVLYRKAQQNFVESMAGYSIISYILQIKDRHNGNLMIQRDGSLVHIDFGFLFVTSPGGLNFESAPFKLSQELIDVMGGVSSDLFNYYRILLYEALAAARERCEDLLALVSILTPRNAMPCFGADPGAVVRQLRGRFREDLRSEADYAVYAKELILSSADNWRTRRYDQFQSLQNGIL
;
A
#
# COMPACT_ATOMS: atom_id res chain seq x y z
N MET A 1 -13.66 24.01 1.03
CA MET A 1 -12.23 24.06 0.67
C MET A 1 -11.69 22.71 0.18
N GLY A 2 -12.13 21.56 0.71
CA GLY A 2 -11.63 20.23 0.31
C GLY A 2 -11.86 19.85 -1.16
N ASP A 3 -13.06 20.09 -1.71
CA ASP A 3 -13.41 19.71 -3.10
C ASP A 3 -12.50 20.39 -4.16
N LEU A 4 -12.17 21.67 -3.96
CA LEU A 4 -11.27 22.39 -4.87
C LEU A 4 -9.83 21.85 -4.84
N ALA A 5 -9.35 21.38 -3.69
CA ALA A 5 -8.02 20.79 -3.55
C ALA A 5 -7.94 19.42 -4.26
N HIS A 6 -8.95 18.57 -4.06
CA HIS A 6 -9.04 17.27 -4.74
C HIS A 6 -9.08 17.42 -6.26
N ARG A 7 -9.92 18.32 -6.80
CA ARG A 7 -9.99 18.57 -8.25
C ARG A 7 -8.65 19.06 -8.84
N ARG A 8 -7.89 19.88 -8.09
CA ARG A 8 -6.55 20.32 -8.51
C ARG A 8 -5.55 19.18 -8.56
N MET A 9 -5.54 18.31 -7.54
CA MET A 9 -4.68 17.12 -7.51
C MET A 9 -4.97 16.18 -8.68
N ALA A 10 -6.26 15.94 -8.97
CA ALA A 10 -6.68 15.15 -10.11
C ALA A 10 -6.22 15.72 -11.46
N ALA A 11 -6.30 17.05 -11.63
CA ALA A 11 -5.79 17.72 -12.82
C ALA A 11 -4.27 17.59 -12.98
N HIS A 12 -3.50 17.73 -11.88
CA HIS A 12 -2.05 17.52 -11.92
C HIS A 12 -1.69 16.08 -12.28
N ARG A 13 -2.40 15.09 -11.73
CA ARG A 13 -2.20 13.67 -12.07
C ARG A 13 -2.45 13.41 -13.56
N ARG A 14 -3.54 13.94 -14.12
CA ARG A 14 -3.83 13.82 -15.55
C ARG A 14 -2.74 14.42 -16.41
N SER A 15 -2.31 15.65 -16.08
CA SER A 15 -1.22 16.32 -16.78
C SER A 15 0.08 15.50 -16.75
N LEU A 16 0.41 14.87 -15.61
CA LEU A 16 1.56 13.99 -15.50
C LEU A 16 1.42 12.75 -16.40
N LEU A 17 0.28 12.05 -16.35
CA LEU A 17 0.05 10.84 -17.13
C LEU A 17 0.07 11.12 -18.64
N GLU A 18 -0.54 12.21 -19.09
CA GLU A 18 -0.46 12.65 -20.49
C GLU A 18 0.97 12.96 -20.90
N ASN A 19 1.75 13.64 -20.04
CA ASN A 19 3.15 13.93 -20.32
C ASN A 19 3.99 12.64 -20.42
N LEU A 20 3.79 11.68 -19.52
CA LEU A 20 4.44 10.37 -19.58
C LEU A 20 4.08 9.59 -20.85
N GLN A 21 2.81 9.60 -21.26
CA GLN A 21 2.38 8.98 -22.52
C GLN A 21 3.03 9.67 -23.73
N ARG A 22 3.14 11.00 -23.73
CA ARG A 22 3.84 11.76 -24.78
C ARG A 22 5.31 11.37 -24.84
N ILE A 23 6.00 11.32 -23.72
CA ILE A 23 7.40 10.88 -23.67
C ILE A 23 7.54 9.48 -24.27
N PHE A 24 6.65 8.56 -23.93
CA PHE A 24 6.90 7.15 -24.15
C PHE A 24 6.32 6.56 -25.45
N PHE A 25 5.20 7.08 -25.94
CA PHE A 25 4.50 6.54 -27.12
C PHE A 25 4.60 7.39 -28.38
N THR A 26 5.04 8.65 -28.28
CA THR A 26 5.06 9.53 -29.44
C THR A 26 6.47 9.66 -30.02
N ASN A 27 6.61 9.51 -31.34
CA ASN A 27 7.84 9.81 -32.08
C ASN A 27 8.02 11.33 -32.19
N GLN A 28 8.28 11.96 -31.05
CA GLN A 28 8.59 13.39 -30.96
C GLN A 28 10.01 13.69 -31.44
N SER A 29 10.24 14.93 -31.86
CA SER A 29 11.61 15.44 -32.02
C SER A 29 12.32 15.47 -30.68
N ALA A 30 13.65 15.38 -30.69
CA ALA A 30 14.48 15.43 -29.47
C ALA A 30 14.18 16.66 -28.61
N GLU A 31 13.96 17.83 -29.23
CA GLU A 31 13.60 19.08 -28.54
C GLU A 31 12.26 18.97 -27.77
N LYS A 32 11.26 18.33 -28.39
CA LYS A 32 9.95 18.13 -27.74
C LYS A 32 10.03 17.11 -26.61
N GLN A 33 10.83 16.04 -26.78
CA GLN A 33 11.10 15.09 -25.71
C GLN A 33 11.79 15.77 -24.52
N GLU A 34 12.80 16.60 -24.78
CA GLU A 34 13.48 17.37 -23.74
C GLU A 34 12.50 18.29 -23.00
N GLN A 35 11.63 19.00 -23.73
CA GLN A 35 10.59 19.83 -23.13
C GLN A 35 9.64 19.02 -22.24
N CYS A 36 9.21 17.84 -22.69
CA CYS A 36 8.35 16.96 -21.90
C CYS A 36 9.07 16.47 -20.62
N VAL A 37 10.35 16.11 -20.70
CA VAL A 37 11.14 15.74 -19.51
C VAL A 37 11.31 16.92 -18.56
N ARG A 38 11.53 18.14 -19.05
CA ARG A 38 11.58 19.35 -18.23
C ARG A 38 10.29 19.57 -17.43
N GLN A 39 9.13 19.33 -18.04
CA GLN A 39 7.84 19.42 -17.34
C GLN A 39 7.70 18.40 -16.18
N LEU A 40 8.43 17.28 -16.21
CA LEU A 40 8.45 16.35 -15.07
C LEU A 40 9.06 16.99 -13.82
N TYR A 41 10.09 17.83 -13.97
CA TYR A 41 10.73 18.55 -12.86
C TYR A 41 9.82 19.61 -12.23
N GLU A 42 8.87 20.14 -12.99
CA GLU A 42 7.88 21.12 -12.54
C GLU A 42 6.70 20.45 -11.81
N THR A 43 6.54 19.14 -11.97
CA THR A 43 5.47 18.39 -11.32
C THR A 43 5.71 18.29 -9.82
N ASN A 44 4.67 18.51 -9.02
CA ASN A 44 4.78 18.43 -7.57
C ASN A 44 5.17 16.99 -7.12
N LEU A 45 5.95 16.90 -6.04
CA LEU A 45 6.52 15.64 -5.58
C LEU A 45 5.45 14.59 -5.21
N HIS A 46 4.32 15.03 -4.66
CA HIS A 46 3.26 14.12 -4.23
C HIS A 46 2.61 13.41 -5.43
N THR A 47 2.29 14.15 -6.50
CA THR A 47 1.77 13.56 -7.74
C THR A 47 2.79 12.62 -8.41
N LEU A 48 4.09 12.94 -8.34
CA LEU A 48 5.14 12.04 -8.81
C LEU A 48 5.20 10.75 -7.98
N GLU A 49 5.03 10.85 -6.66
CA GLU A 49 5.01 9.71 -5.74
C GLU A 49 3.77 8.81 -5.93
N GLU A 50 2.59 9.39 -6.16
CA GLU A 50 1.37 8.63 -6.49
C GLU A 50 1.50 7.81 -7.79
N CYS A 51 2.28 8.31 -8.76
CA CYS A 51 2.54 7.67 -10.05
C CYS A 51 3.96 7.09 -10.14
N LEU A 52 4.61 6.80 -9.01
CA LEU A 52 6.02 6.39 -8.98
C LEU A 52 6.28 5.13 -9.81
N LEU A 53 5.32 4.20 -9.87
CA LEU A 53 5.39 3.00 -10.70
C LEU A 53 5.53 3.36 -12.19
N GLN A 54 4.68 4.23 -12.72
CA GLN A 54 4.71 4.68 -14.12
C GLN A 54 5.95 5.53 -14.40
N VAL A 55 6.28 6.47 -13.51
CA VAL A 55 7.44 7.35 -13.64
C VAL A 55 8.72 6.51 -13.73
N THR A 56 8.89 5.55 -12.82
CA THR A 56 10.06 4.65 -12.81
C THR A 56 10.09 3.81 -14.07
N HIS A 57 8.94 3.24 -14.47
CA HIS A 57 8.85 2.42 -15.67
C HIS A 57 9.31 3.17 -16.92
N VAL A 58 8.78 4.38 -17.19
CA VAL A 58 9.19 5.18 -18.35
C VAL A 58 10.69 5.46 -18.32
N CYS A 59 11.23 5.82 -17.16
CA CYS A 59 12.65 6.15 -17.03
C CYS A 59 13.58 4.95 -17.30
N ILE A 60 13.20 3.73 -16.91
CA ILE A 60 14.03 2.53 -17.13
C ILE A 60 13.82 1.89 -18.50
N THR A 61 12.63 1.97 -19.09
CA THR A 61 12.30 1.23 -20.33
C THR A 61 12.41 2.05 -21.61
N HIS A 62 12.58 3.38 -21.53
CA HIS A 62 12.74 4.26 -22.71
C HIS A 62 13.83 3.77 -23.66
N GLN A 63 13.62 3.87 -24.97
CA GLN A 63 14.53 3.31 -25.99
C GLN A 63 15.47 4.35 -26.61
N ASP A 64 15.03 5.60 -26.74
CA ASP A 64 15.85 6.69 -27.29
C ASP A 64 17.00 7.05 -26.33
N PRO A 65 18.28 6.92 -26.74
CA PRO A 65 19.43 7.27 -25.91
C PRO A 65 19.44 8.72 -25.42
N ASN A 66 18.97 9.67 -26.23
CA ASN A 66 18.97 11.09 -25.85
C ASN A 66 17.98 11.34 -24.69
N ALA A 67 16.77 10.79 -24.80
CA ALA A 67 15.79 10.88 -23.73
C ALA A 67 16.17 10.05 -22.50
N GLN A 68 16.87 8.92 -22.69
CA GLN A 68 17.34 8.08 -21.57
C GLN A 68 18.24 8.85 -20.61
N GLU A 69 19.19 9.65 -21.11
CA GLU A 69 20.08 10.43 -20.25
C GLU A 69 19.29 11.46 -19.44
N LEU A 70 18.36 12.17 -20.07
CA LEU A 70 17.50 13.15 -19.41
C LEU A 70 16.61 12.51 -18.34
N LEU A 71 15.99 11.36 -18.66
CA LEU A 71 15.16 10.59 -17.73
C LEU A 71 15.98 9.96 -16.60
N HIS A 72 17.22 9.54 -16.87
CA HIS A 72 18.15 9.06 -15.86
C HIS A 72 18.48 10.15 -14.85
N ASN A 73 18.84 11.35 -15.34
CA ASN A 73 19.10 12.51 -14.50
C ASN A 73 17.85 12.91 -13.70
N PHE A 74 16.66 12.81 -14.30
CA PHE A 74 15.40 13.07 -13.60
C PHE A 74 15.13 12.06 -12.47
N MET A 75 15.34 10.76 -12.71
CA MET A 75 15.16 9.75 -11.67
C MET A 75 16.14 9.96 -10.50
N LEU A 76 17.39 10.28 -10.79
CA LEU A 76 18.39 10.58 -9.76
C LEU A 76 18.04 11.87 -8.98
N TRP A 77 17.54 12.89 -9.68
CA TRP A 77 16.99 14.09 -9.05
C TRP A 77 15.83 13.74 -8.12
N LEU A 78 14.91 12.88 -8.57
CA LEU A 78 13.74 12.45 -7.79
C LEU A 78 14.14 11.69 -6.52
N ALA A 79 15.12 10.78 -6.62
CA ALA A 79 15.71 10.10 -5.46
C ALA A 79 16.32 11.09 -4.45
N GLY A 80 16.89 12.21 -4.92
CA GLY A 80 17.42 13.26 -4.06
C GLY A 80 16.36 14.05 -3.28
N ARG A 81 15.08 14.02 -3.66
CA ARG A 81 14.01 14.82 -3.04
C ARG A 81 13.44 14.23 -1.75
N SER A 82 13.60 12.93 -1.56
CA SER A 82 13.09 12.21 -0.39
C SER A 82 13.86 10.91 -0.24
N LEU A 83 14.37 10.65 0.98
CA LEU A 83 15.06 9.39 1.25
C LEU A 83 14.13 8.19 1.06
N TYR A 84 12.84 8.38 1.37
CA TYR A 84 11.83 7.37 1.14
C TYR A 84 11.59 7.08 -0.34
N ILE A 85 11.53 8.11 -1.19
CA ILE A 85 11.41 7.91 -2.63
C ILE A 85 12.65 7.20 -3.18
N ALA A 86 13.85 7.55 -2.71
CA ALA A 86 15.07 6.83 -3.08
C ALA A 86 15.02 5.33 -2.72
N LEU A 87 14.55 5.00 -1.50
CA LEU A 87 14.37 3.62 -1.06
C LEU A 87 13.32 2.89 -1.92
N ARG A 88 12.16 3.49 -2.18
CA ARG A 88 11.13 2.90 -3.06
C ARG A 88 11.65 2.70 -4.49
N LEU A 89 12.35 3.67 -5.06
CA LEU A 89 12.95 3.55 -6.38
C LEU A 89 13.94 2.37 -6.43
N ALA A 90 14.77 2.22 -5.41
CA ALA A 90 15.69 1.10 -5.31
C ALA A 90 14.96 -0.25 -5.27
N TRP A 91 13.92 -0.38 -4.46
CA TRP A 91 13.11 -1.59 -4.39
C TRP A 91 12.37 -1.91 -5.69
N ILE A 92 11.81 -0.89 -6.36
CA ILE A 92 11.15 -1.06 -7.67
C ILE A 92 12.18 -1.54 -8.70
N VAL A 93 13.37 -0.92 -8.76
CA VAL A 93 14.46 -1.35 -9.66
C VAL A 93 14.85 -2.79 -9.38
N ASP A 94 15.01 -3.18 -8.12
CA ASP A 94 15.36 -4.55 -7.73
C ASP A 94 14.27 -5.56 -8.12
N SER A 95 13.00 -5.19 -8.00
CA SER A 95 11.86 -6.01 -8.40
C SER A 95 11.74 -6.22 -9.93
N VAL A 96 12.38 -5.36 -10.73
CA VAL A 96 12.39 -5.44 -12.21
C VAL A 96 13.68 -6.10 -12.74
N SER A 97 14.80 -5.97 -12.03
CA SER A 97 16.15 -6.34 -12.51
C SER A 97 16.40 -7.84 -12.69
N THR A 98 15.51 -8.70 -12.22
CA THR A 98 15.69 -10.17 -12.27
C THR A 98 15.12 -10.84 -13.52
N PHE A 99 14.69 -10.07 -14.52
CA PHE A 99 14.25 -10.61 -15.80
C PHE A 99 15.44 -10.70 -16.77
N ASP A 100 15.52 -11.79 -17.54
CA ASP A 100 16.41 -11.96 -18.71
C ASP A 100 15.99 -10.99 -19.83
N PHE A 101 16.03 -9.69 -19.54
CA PHE A 101 15.98 -8.67 -20.56
C PHE A 101 17.34 -8.59 -21.25
N SER A 102 17.36 -8.08 -22.49
CA SER A 102 18.59 -7.91 -23.26
C SER A 102 19.70 -7.25 -22.43
N THR A 103 20.96 -7.60 -22.73
CA THR A 103 22.17 -7.11 -22.03
C THR A 103 22.17 -5.60 -21.76
N GLY A 104 21.50 -4.80 -22.60
CA GLY A 104 21.32 -3.36 -22.43
C GLY A 104 20.40 -2.91 -21.28
N LEU A 105 19.27 -3.57 -20.99
CA LEU A 105 18.40 -3.15 -19.87
C LEU A 105 18.99 -3.56 -18.52
N ALA A 106 19.55 -4.77 -18.42
CA ALA A 106 20.22 -5.23 -17.21
C ALA A 106 21.42 -4.33 -16.84
N GLY A 107 22.25 -3.95 -17.83
CA GLY A 107 23.34 -3.00 -17.62
C GLY A 107 22.86 -1.63 -17.14
N ARG A 108 21.74 -1.12 -17.68
CA ARG A 108 21.11 0.14 -17.22
C ARG A 108 20.61 0.03 -15.79
N LEU A 109 19.86 -1.01 -15.45
CA LEU A 109 19.33 -1.20 -14.10
C LEU A 109 20.45 -1.31 -13.07
N LYS A 110 21.53 -2.03 -13.39
CA LYS A 110 22.73 -2.05 -12.56
C LYS A 110 23.34 -0.66 -12.39
N HIS A 111 23.50 0.09 -13.48
CA HIS A 111 24.03 1.46 -13.40
C HIS A 111 23.16 2.40 -12.57
N PHE A 112 21.83 2.27 -12.67
CA PHE A 112 20.88 2.99 -11.82
C PHE A 112 21.04 2.59 -10.36
N HIS A 113 21.04 1.30 -10.07
CA HIS A 113 21.22 0.76 -8.72
C HIS A 113 22.50 1.30 -8.06
N ASP A 114 23.63 1.23 -8.76
CA ASP A 114 24.95 1.69 -8.27
C ASP A 114 24.96 3.22 -7.97
N LYS A 115 24.20 4.02 -8.72
CA LYS A 115 24.14 5.48 -8.55
C LYS A 115 23.07 5.96 -7.57
N LEU A 116 21.96 5.23 -7.42
CA LEU A 116 20.82 5.63 -6.59
C LEU A 116 21.23 5.88 -5.14
N GLU A 117 22.05 5.00 -4.57
CA GLU A 117 22.59 5.17 -3.22
C GLU A 117 23.36 6.49 -3.09
N SER A 118 24.32 6.73 -3.99
CA SER A 118 25.13 7.95 -3.97
C SER A 118 24.28 9.22 -4.06
N TYR A 119 23.24 9.24 -4.89
CA TYR A 119 22.34 10.40 -5.01
C TYR A 119 21.40 10.55 -3.81
N ALA A 120 20.90 9.44 -3.27
CA ALA A 120 20.13 9.42 -2.04
C ALA A 120 20.94 10.04 -0.88
N ILE A 121 22.25 9.82 -0.85
CA ILE A 121 23.13 10.35 0.20
C ILE A 121 23.53 11.81 -0.05
N ASN A 122 23.90 12.15 -1.29
CA ASN A 122 24.59 13.40 -1.59
C ASN A 122 23.69 14.64 -1.78
N GLN A 123 22.39 14.49 -2.03
CA GLN A 123 21.51 15.64 -2.26
C GLN A 123 20.81 16.13 -0.98
N GLY A 124 21.16 17.36 -0.60
CA GLY A 124 20.53 18.12 0.48
C GLY A 124 20.58 19.64 0.28
N GLN A 125 20.96 20.14 -0.90
CA GLN A 125 20.93 21.56 -1.24
C GLN A 125 19.90 21.83 -2.35
N ALA A 126 18.76 22.39 -1.96
CA ALA A 126 18.01 23.25 -2.86
C ALA A 126 18.69 24.62 -2.86
N GLY A 127 19.33 25.00 -3.97
CA GLY A 127 19.77 26.37 -4.23
C GLY A 127 21.27 26.56 -4.45
N THR A 128 21.75 26.19 -5.63
CA THR A 128 22.55 27.07 -6.53
C THR A 128 22.74 26.31 -7.84
N HIS A 129 22.02 26.73 -8.87
CA HIS A 129 22.48 26.47 -10.24
C HIS A 129 23.80 27.24 -10.41
N SER A 130 24.95 26.57 -10.27
CA SER A 130 26.18 27.09 -10.87
C SER A 130 26.09 26.83 -12.37
N VAL A 131 25.56 27.82 -13.08
CA VAL A 131 25.80 27.98 -14.51
C VAL A 131 27.33 27.96 -14.70
N ILE A 132 27.81 26.98 -15.46
CA ILE A 132 29.18 26.97 -15.95
C ILE A 132 29.27 28.09 -16.99
N THR A 133 29.79 29.25 -16.58
CA THR A 133 30.35 30.24 -17.51
C THR A 133 31.84 30.35 -17.27
N SER A 134 32.59 29.81 -18.23
CA SER A 134 34.00 30.07 -18.44
C SER A 134 34.25 31.55 -18.77
N GLY A 135 35.19 32.20 -18.08
CA GLY A 135 35.77 33.47 -18.55
C GLY A 135 36.46 34.31 -17.47
N GLY A 136 37.80 34.34 -17.52
CA GLY A 136 38.60 35.59 -17.51
C GLY A 136 38.81 36.39 -16.21
N ASP A 137 40.01 36.21 -15.65
CA ASP A 137 41.04 37.24 -15.36
C ASP A 137 41.05 38.09 -14.05
N GLY A 138 42.20 37.99 -13.36
CA GLY A 138 42.97 39.08 -12.72
C GLY A 138 42.42 39.87 -11.52
N SER A 139 42.93 39.60 -10.32
CA SER A 139 43.72 40.55 -9.48
C SER A 139 43.63 40.25 -7.97
N ARG A 140 44.79 40.32 -7.31
CA ARG A 140 45.04 40.06 -5.87
C ARG A 140 44.47 41.18 -5.00
N THR A 141 43.88 40.83 -3.85
CA THR A 141 44.19 41.48 -2.56
C THR A 141 43.94 40.51 -1.40
N SER A 142 44.88 40.55 -0.46
CA SER A 142 44.98 39.75 0.76
C SER A 142 44.06 40.26 1.86
N SER A 143 43.25 39.39 2.42
CA SER A 143 42.72 39.50 3.80
C SER A 143 42.25 38.12 4.22
N ASP A 144 42.91 37.55 5.23
CA ASP A 144 42.47 36.31 5.88
C ASP A 144 41.04 36.45 6.42
N PRO A 145 40.22 35.40 6.26
CA PRO A 145 39.21 35.06 7.24
C PRO A 145 39.41 33.59 7.66
N GLU A 146 40.35 33.34 8.58
CA GLU A 146 40.20 32.20 9.47
C GLU A 146 39.10 32.55 10.48
N GLU A 147 37.90 31.99 10.26
CA GLU A 147 36.86 31.63 11.25
C GLU A 147 35.50 31.58 10.54
N GLY A 148 35.16 30.41 9.98
CA GLY A 148 33.84 30.18 9.36
C GLY A 148 33.72 28.98 8.42
N LEU A 149 34.84 28.37 8.00
CA LEU A 149 34.85 27.26 7.02
C LEU A 149 34.75 25.84 7.62
N SER A 150 34.77 25.65 8.95
CA SER A 150 34.81 24.30 9.55
C SER A 150 33.45 23.69 9.92
N ASP A 151 32.44 24.48 10.26
CA ASP A 151 31.15 23.97 10.76
C ASP A 151 30.17 23.55 9.64
N VAL A 152 30.22 24.23 8.49
CA VAL A 152 29.35 23.92 7.34
C VAL A 152 29.73 22.58 6.72
N ASP A 153 31.03 22.27 6.63
CA ASP A 153 31.50 21.00 6.07
C ASP A 153 31.19 19.83 7.02
N ALA A 154 31.39 20.00 8.33
CA ALA A 154 31.10 18.97 9.33
C ALA A 154 29.61 18.60 9.43
N SER A 155 28.71 19.60 9.35
CA SER A 155 27.26 19.35 9.36
C SER A 155 26.77 18.62 8.11
N VAL A 156 27.35 18.94 6.94
CA VAL A 156 27.07 18.27 5.67
C VAL A 156 27.56 16.83 5.69
N VAL A 157 28.79 16.58 6.15
CA VAL A 157 29.34 15.23 6.30
C VAL A 157 28.46 14.39 7.21
N ARG A 158 28.09 14.92 8.38
CA ARG A 158 27.21 14.23 9.33
C ARG A 158 25.85 13.87 8.73
N ARG A 159 25.25 14.79 7.96
CA ARG A 159 23.98 14.52 7.27
C ARG A 159 24.10 13.38 6.28
N LYS A 160 25.19 13.34 5.50
CA LYS A 160 25.46 12.26 4.55
C LYS A 160 25.65 10.92 5.26
N GLU A 161 26.41 10.89 6.36
CA GLU A 161 26.60 9.68 7.17
C GLU A 161 25.28 9.12 7.70
N VAL A 162 24.40 9.99 8.23
CA VAL A 162 23.08 9.57 8.72
C VAL A 162 22.21 9.04 7.59
N ARG A 163 22.19 9.69 6.41
CA ARG A 163 21.43 9.23 5.25
C ARG A 163 21.93 7.89 4.71
N LEU A 164 23.25 7.71 4.63
CA LEU A 164 23.89 6.45 4.24
C LEU A 164 23.50 5.33 5.22
N LYS A 165 23.59 5.62 6.52
CA LYS A 165 23.22 4.66 7.57
C LYS A 165 21.75 4.27 7.47
N LEU A 166 20.84 5.24 7.37
CA LEU A 166 19.40 4.98 7.18
C LEU A 166 19.12 4.11 5.96
N TYR A 167 19.71 4.47 4.82
CA TYR A 167 19.50 3.74 3.56
C TYR A 167 19.93 2.27 3.70
N ASN A 168 21.12 2.03 4.27
CA ASN A 168 21.67 0.68 4.42
C ASN A 168 20.97 -0.15 5.50
N ASP A 169 20.63 0.47 6.63
CA ASP A 169 19.92 -0.19 7.72
C ASP A 169 18.53 -0.63 7.27
N GLU A 170 17.80 0.24 6.56
CA GLU A 170 16.46 -0.08 6.02
C GLU A 170 16.53 -1.25 5.03
N ARG A 171 17.47 -1.21 4.08
CA ARG A 171 17.69 -2.31 3.13
C ARG A 171 18.00 -3.61 3.84
N THR A 172 18.92 -3.58 4.80
CA THR A 172 19.30 -4.75 5.60
C THR A 172 18.12 -5.31 6.38
N PHE A 173 17.31 -4.46 7.00
CA PHE A 173 16.15 -4.84 7.79
C PHE A 173 15.08 -5.53 6.93
N VAL A 174 14.67 -4.90 5.83
CA VAL A 174 13.66 -5.44 4.90
C VAL A 174 14.14 -6.74 4.25
N THR A 175 15.40 -6.81 3.82
CA THR A 175 15.98 -8.05 3.27
C THR A 175 16.05 -9.16 4.32
N THR A 176 16.38 -8.85 5.58
CA THR A 176 16.40 -9.84 6.66
C THR A 176 15.01 -10.41 6.94
N LEU A 177 13.99 -9.54 6.97
CA LEU A 177 12.60 -9.93 7.18
C LEU A 177 12.06 -10.80 6.04
N THR A 178 12.31 -10.43 4.79
CA THR A 178 11.89 -11.21 3.61
C THR A 178 12.61 -12.55 3.51
N ASN A 179 13.91 -12.60 3.85
CA ASN A 179 14.66 -13.86 3.94
C ASN A 179 14.13 -14.78 5.05
N LEU A 180 13.79 -14.22 6.21
CA LEU A 180 13.17 -14.98 7.29
C LEU A 180 11.83 -15.57 6.82
N SER A 181 10.96 -14.76 6.20
CA SER A 181 9.68 -15.25 5.66
C SER A 181 9.86 -16.36 4.61
N ASN A 182 10.86 -16.24 3.73
CA ASN A 182 11.19 -17.28 2.75
C ASN A 182 11.62 -18.59 3.43
N MET A 183 12.46 -18.51 4.48
CA MET A 183 12.95 -19.67 5.22
C MET A 183 11.82 -20.45 5.91
N LEU A 184 10.80 -19.75 6.42
CA LEU A 184 9.68 -20.38 7.11
C LEU A 184 8.86 -21.34 6.24
N ARG A 185 8.96 -21.22 4.91
CA ARG A 185 8.30 -22.14 3.96
C ARG A 185 8.82 -23.58 4.07
N PHE A 186 10.05 -23.77 4.55
CA PHE A 186 10.66 -25.09 4.71
C PHE A 186 10.26 -25.80 6.02
N PHE A 187 9.52 -25.13 6.91
CA PHE A 187 9.00 -25.74 8.13
C PHE A 187 7.64 -26.40 7.87
N PRO A 188 7.42 -27.64 8.35
CA PRO A 188 6.25 -28.43 7.96
C PRO A 188 4.95 -27.98 8.63
N ASP A 189 5.01 -27.48 9.86
CA ASP A 189 3.83 -27.15 10.66
C ASP A 189 3.82 -25.68 11.11
N ARG A 190 2.62 -25.19 11.45
CA ARG A 190 2.40 -23.79 11.85
C ARG A 190 3.11 -23.42 13.15
N THR A 191 3.24 -24.36 14.09
CA THR A 191 3.87 -24.10 15.39
C THR A 191 5.37 -23.91 15.21
N GLY A 192 6.03 -24.83 14.51
CA GLY A 192 7.45 -24.69 14.16
C GLY A 192 7.75 -23.41 13.39
N ARG A 193 6.90 -23.05 12.42
CA ARG A 193 6.99 -21.75 11.71
C ARG A 193 6.89 -20.55 12.66
N LYS A 194 5.95 -20.57 13.61
CA LYS A 194 5.75 -19.48 14.57
C LYS A 194 6.94 -19.35 15.54
N ASP A 195 7.46 -20.47 16.02
CA ASP A 195 8.59 -20.48 16.95
C ASP A 195 9.87 -19.97 16.27
N GLU A 196 10.11 -20.41 15.03
CA GLU A 196 11.24 -19.97 14.24
C GLU A 196 11.14 -18.48 13.86
N LEU A 197 9.96 -18.01 13.46
CA LEU A 197 9.70 -16.59 13.23
C LEU A 197 10.09 -15.79 14.48
N ARG A 198 9.56 -16.17 15.65
CA ARG A 198 9.84 -15.47 16.90
C ARG A 198 11.31 -15.52 17.28
N ARG A 199 11.99 -16.63 17.06
CA ARG A 199 13.44 -16.76 17.29
C ARG A 199 14.21 -15.79 16.40
N GLY A 200 13.92 -15.74 15.10
CA GLY A 200 14.55 -14.82 14.16
C GLY A 200 14.33 -13.36 14.52
N LEU A 201 13.09 -13.00 14.90
CA LEU A 201 12.75 -11.62 15.30
C LEU A 201 13.43 -11.20 16.61
N ARG A 202 13.65 -12.11 17.58
CA ARG A 202 14.42 -11.80 18.80
C ARG A 202 15.88 -11.49 18.48
N VAL A 203 16.49 -12.23 17.55
CA VAL A 203 17.86 -11.94 17.07
C VAL A 203 17.91 -10.59 16.36
N LEU A 204 16.89 -10.27 15.56
CA LEU A 204 16.80 -8.97 14.90
C LEU A 204 16.65 -7.83 15.91
N ASN A 205 15.81 -7.99 16.94
CA ASN A 205 15.64 -7.01 18.02
C ASN A 205 16.95 -6.63 18.73
N GLN A 206 17.87 -7.58 18.90
CA GLN A 206 19.19 -7.31 19.51
C GLN A 206 20.02 -6.33 18.68
N ARG A 207 19.78 -6.24 17.38
CA ARG A 207 20.49 -5.34 16.46
C ARG A 207 19.80 -3.99 16.30
N LEU A 208 18.49 -3.90 16.52
CA LEU A 208 17.70 -2.68 16.26
C LEU A 208 18.23 -1.44 16.98
N GLN A 209 18.76 -1.57 18.20
CA GLN A 209 19.32 -0.44 18.96
C GLN A 209 20.44 0.28 18.21
N SER A 210 21.21 -0.46 17.41
CA SER A 210 22.31 0.10 16.62
C SER A 210 21.85 0.65 15.25
N MET A 211 20.64 0.29 14.82
CA MET A 211 20.10 0.59 13.50
C MET A 211 19.28 1.87 13.47
N TRP A 212 19.25 2.50 12.30
CA TRP A 212 18.46 3.67 11.99
C TRP A 212 17.36 3.26 11.03
N LEU A 213 16.18 2.94 11.59
CA LEU A 213 15.07 2.37 10.83
C LEU A 213 13.84 3.26 10.87
N VAL A 214 13.17 3.30 9.74
CA VAL A 214 11.93 4.05 9.53
C VAL A 214 10.84 3.08 9.09
N HIS A 215 9.58 3.48 9.23
CA HIS A 215 8.48 2.67 8.72
C HIS A 215 8.55 2.56 7.18
N PRO A 216 8.65 1.35 6.58
CA PRO A 216 8.88 1.18 5.13
C PRO A 216 7.67 1.47 4.23
N LEU A 217 6.47 1.65 4.79
CA LEU A 217 5.22 1.79 4.01
C LEU A 217 4.58 3.18 4.12
N CYS A 218 5.34 4.18 4.58
CA CYS A 218 4.86 5.57 4.68
C CYS A 218 4.85 6.29 3.32
N THR A 219 4.66 7.60 3.32
CA THR A 219 4.76 8.49 2.16
C THR A 219 5.72 9.62 2.47
N SER A 220 6.22 10.33 1.46
CA SER A 220 7.17 11.43 1.66
C SER A 220 6.64 12.55 2.56
N SER A 221 5.32 12.73 2.63
CA SER A 221 4.63 13.74 3.42
C SER A 221 4.37 13.35 4.87
N GLU A 222 4.44 12.06 5.21
CA GLU A 222 4.15 11.61 6.57
C GLU A 222 5.28 11.95 7.55
N SER A 223 4.89 12.11 8.80
CA SER A 223 5.82 12.21 9.93
C SER A 223 6.70 10.97 9.99
N VAL A 224 7.97 11.16 10.38
CA VAL A 224 8.89 10.03 10.49
C VAL A 224 8.43 9.12 11.62
N GLN A 225 8.41 7.81 11.36
CA GLN A 225 8.06 6.81 12.36
C GLN A 225 9.26 5.90 12.58
N TRP A 226 9.95 6.12 13.69
CA TRP A 226 11.20 5.44 14.01
C TRP A 226 10.93 4.07 14.61
N ILE A 227 11.36 2.99 13.95
CA ILE A 227 11.20 1.64 14.50
C ILE A 227 12.18 1.47 15.67
N VAL A 228 11.66 1.18 16.86
CA VAL A 228 12.46 1.07 18.09
C VAL A 228 12.45 -0.32 18.72
N ASN A 229 11.43 -1.14 18.43
CA ASN A 229 11.34 -2.51 18.93
C ASN A 229 10.39 -3.34 18.07
N ILE A 230 10.60 -4.65 17.94
CA ILE A 230 9.60 -5.59 17.40
C ILE A 230 8.89 -6.24 18.59
N SER A 231 7.57 -6.17 18.63
CA SER A 231 6.74 -6.83 19.64
C SER A 231 6.59 -8.31 19.28
N VAL A 232 7.65 -9.10 19.48
CA VAL A 232 7.78 -10.48 19.00
C VAL A 232 6.59 -11.38 19.36
N GLU A 233 6.02 -11.22 20.56
CA GLU A 233 4.89 -12.03 20.99
C GLU A 233 3.59 -11.72 20.23
N GLU A 234 3.48 -10.53 19.65
CA GLU A 234 2.36 -10.09 18.81
C GLU A 234 2.53 -10.46 17.32
N CYS A 235 3.66 -11.05 16.95
CA CYS A 235 3.96 -11.54 15.61
C CYS A 235 3.46 -12.98 15.41
N THR A 236 2.96 -13.28 14.22
CA THR A 236 2.42 -14.61 13.88
C THR A 236 2.57 -14.94 12.40
N VAL A 237 2.51 -16.23 12.10
CA VAL A 237 2.37 -16.74 10.72
C VAL A 237 0.90 -16.99 10.39
N PHE A 238 0.51 -16.69 9.15
CA PHE A 238 -0.81 -17.03 8.61
C PHE A 238 -0.87 -18.51 8.21
N SER A 239 -2.08 -19.06 8.12
CA SER A 239 -2.34 -20.49 7.91
C SER A 239 -2.18 -20.99 6.46
N SER A 240 -1.70 -20.16 5.53
CA SER A 240 -1.56 -20.59 4.14
C SER A 240 -0.42 -21.63 4.00
N ARG A 241 -0.74 -22.76 3.35
CA ARG A 241 0.09 -23.97 3.39
C ARG A 241 1.43 -23.80 2.66
N GLU A 242 1.47 -23.03 1.57
CA GLU A 242 2.62 -23.01 0.64
C GLU A 242 3.51 -21.74 0.69
N ARG A 243 2.96 -20.59 1.12
CA ARG A 243 3.62 -19.27 0.98
C ARG A 243 3.94 -18.55 2.29
N VAL A 244 3.39 -19.04 3.41
CA VAL A 244 3.64 -18.58 4.80
C VAL A 244 3.82 -17.06 4.97
N PRO A 245 2.80 -16.23 4.67
CA PRO A 245 2.82 -14.82 5.02
C PRO A 245 3.00 -14.65 6.53
N CYS A 246 3.73 -13.62 6.92
CA CYS A 246 4.08 -13.33 8.30
C CYS A 246 3.58 -11.95 8.71
N LEU A 247 2.81 -11.88 9.79
CA LEU A 247 2.41 -10.63 10.43
C LEU A 247 3.49 -10.20 11.42
N ILE A 248 4.10 -9.04 11.17
CA ILE A 248 5.10 -8.42 12.03
C ILE A 248 4.50 -7.18 12.67
N ARG A 249 4.52 -7.12 14.00
CA ARG A 249 4.14 -5.94 14.77
C ARG A 249 5.36 -5.34 15.45
N TYR A 250 5.47 -4.03 15.37
CA TYR A 250 6.62 -3.31 15.86
C TYR A 250 6.20 -1.96 16.42
N GLU A 251 7.02 -1.48 17.32
CA GLU A 251 6.82 -0.25 18.08
C GLU A 251 7.60 0.86 17.40
N VAL A 252 6.97 2.02 17.33
CA VAL A 252 7.53 3.20 16.70
C VAL A 252 7.48 4.39 17.64
N ILE A 253 8.44 5.29 17.47
CA ILE A 253 8.34 6.65 17.99
C ILE A 253 7.96 7.57 16.83
N VAL A 254 6.78 8.19 16.94
CA VAL A 254 6.29 9.14 15.94
C VAL A 254 6.99 10.47 16.14
N ASP A 255 7.61 10.97 15.09
CA ASP A 255 8.38 12.20 15.09
C ASP A 255 7.79 13.20 14.10
N GLU A 256 6.96 14.08 14.65
CA GLU A 256 6.31 15.16 13.89
C GLU A 256 7.26 16.30 13.53
N THR A 257 8.51 16.28 14.02
CA THR A 257 9.49 17.34 13.75
C THR A 257 10.23 17.14 12.43
N ALA A 258 10.13 15.94 11.86
CA ALA A 258 10.72 15.58 10.59
C ALA A 258 9.69 14.89 9.69
N THR A 259 9.98 14.90 8.41
CA THR A 259 9.22 14.14 7.40
C THR A 259 10.17 13.24 6.64
N MET A 260 9.61 12.30 5.88
CA MET A 260 10.40 11.39 5.06
C MET A 260 11.13 12.07 3.89
N ARG A 261 10.83 13.34 3.59
CA ARG A 261 11.65 14.19 2.71
C ARG A 261 13.04 14.40 3.29
N ASP A 262 13.13 14.64 4.59
CA ASP A 262 14.41 14.80 5.31
C ASP A 262 14.32 14.25 6.74
N PRO A 263 14.50 12.93 6.94
CA PRO A 263 14.42 12.33 8.26
C PRO A 263 15.54 12.79 9.20
N THR A 264 16.61 13.40 8.67
CA THR A 264 17.71 13.95 9.46
C THR A 264 17.39 15.26 10.16
N ALA A 265 16.30 15.94 9.76
CA ALA A 265 15.83 17.17 10.40
C ALA A 265 15.16 16.93 11.78
N THR A 266 15.12 15.67 12.22
CA THR A 266 14.56 15.27 13.50
C THR A 266 15.13 16.08 14.65
N ARG A 267 14.24 16.58 15.51
CA ARG A 267 14.58 17.13 16.83
C ARG A 267 14.33 16.14 17.94
N LEU A 268 13.74 14.98 17.65
CA LEU A 268 13.41 13.97 18.65
C LEU A 268 14.51 12.91 18.81
N ARG A 269 15.14 12.49 17.70
CA ARG A 269 16.21 11.49 17.69
C ARG A 269 17.57 12.16 17.54
N LEU A 270 18.50 11.84 18.43
CA LEU A 270 19.86 12.33 18.42
C LEU A 270 20.74 11.54 17.43
N PRO A 271 21.86 12.11 16.93
CA PRO A 271 22.79 11.41 16.03
C PRO A 271 23.42 10.12 16.60
N ASP A 272 23.48 9.98 17.92
CA ASP A 272 23.93 8.76 18.59
C ASP A 272 22.84 7.67 18.70
N GLY A 273 21.62 7.96 18.22
CA GLY A 273 20.48 7.06 18.20
C GLY A 273 19.56 7.17 19.42
N ARG A 274 19.91 7.95 20.45
CA ARG A 274 19.05 8.19 21.62
C ARG A 274 17.86 9.09 21.27
N PHE A 275 16.80 9.03 22.06
CA PHE A 275 15.61 9.85 21.89
C PHE A 275 15.48 10.85 23.03
N ARG A 276 15.02 12.06 22.73
CA ARG A 276 14.53 13.00 23.73
C ARG A 276 13.12 12.63 24.16
N VAL A 277 12.73 12.98 25.37
CA VAL A 277 11.34 12.82 25.84
C VAL A 277 10.39 13.71 25.04
N ARG A 278 10.81 14.93 24.72
CA ARG A 278 10.09 15.88 23.86
C ARG A 278 11.06 16.59 22.93
N ALA A 279 10.56 17.05 21.79
CA ALA A 279 11.37 17.72 20.77
C ALA A 279 12.03 19.04 21.25
N ASP A 280 11.43 19.68 22.25
CA ASP A 280 11.84 20.95 22.85
C ASP A 280 12.57 20.79 24.19
N SER A 281 12.81 19.55 24.62
CA SER A 281 13.48 19.23 25.90
C SER A 281 14.86 18.61 25.66
N ASP A 282 15.81 18.92 26.56
CA ASP A 282 17.10 18.23 26.61
C ASP A 282 17.05 16.91 27.40
N GLU A 283 15.91 16.59 28.00
CA GLU A 283 15.70 15.33 28.71
C GLU A 283 15.74 14.15 27.76
N LEU A 284 16.62 13.19 28.04
CA LEU A 284 16.77 11.98 27.23
C LEU A 284 15.88 10.86 27.76
N PHE A 285 15.14 10.25 26.85
CA PHE A 285 14.39 9.04 27.13
C PHE A 285 15.34 7.85 27.26
N VAL A 286 15.24 7.13 28.37
CA VAL A 286 15.96 5.89 28.61
C VAL A 286 14.94 4.75 28.63
N PRO A 287 14.99 3.81 27.67
CA PRO A 287 14.12 2.64 27.69
C PRO A 287 14.36 1.86 28.98
N THR A 288 13.31 1.75 29.80
CA THR A 288 13.39 1.07 31.10
C THR A 288 12.93 -0.36 30.93
N ALA A 289 13.60 -1.31 31.58
CA ALA A 289 13.10 -2.68 31.60
C ALA A 289 11.68 -2.66 32.20
N PRO A 290 10.70 -3.36 31.60
CA PRO A 290 9.36 -3.40 32.15
C PRO A 290 9.44 -3.86 33.61
N PRO A 291 8.67 -3.27 34.53
CA PRO A 291 8.63 -3.75 35.90
C PRO A 291 8.30 -5.24 35.86
N ARG A 292 9.12 -6.07 36.52
CA ARG A 292 8.80 -7.49 36.75
C ARG A 292 7.47 -7.49 37.51
N SER A 293 6.36 -7.68 36.82
CA SER A 293 5.04 -7.72 37.44
C SER A 293 4.50 -9.14 37.40
N GLU A 294 3.86 -9.44 38.52
CA GLU A 294 3.10 -10.65 38.83
C GLU A 294 2.13 -11.00 37.70
N SER A 295 1.78 -12.28 37.64
CA SER A 295 0.93 -12.96 36.65
C SER A 295 -0.08 -12.10 35.88
N PRO A 296 -0.27 -12.35 34.56
CA PRO A 296 -1.11 -11.54 33.66
C PRO A 296 -2.63 -11.75 33.85
N ALA A 297 -3.08 -12.04 35.05
CA ALA A 297 -4.48 -12.26 35.39
C ALA A 297 -4.91 -11.20 36.42
N ALA A 298 -5.54 -10.12 35.91
CA ALA A 298 -6.30 -9.08 36.62
C ALA A 298 -5.73 -7.67 36.40
N SER A 299 -6.06 -7.06 35.26
CA SER A 299 -6.32 -5.62 35.20
C SER A 299 -7.21 -5.33 33.99
N LEU A 300 -8.52 -5.52 34.17
CA LEU A 300 -9.52 -4.88 33.32
C LEU A 300 -9.38 -3.37 33.59
N VAL A 301 -8.86 -2.63 32.61
CA VAL A 301 -8.90 -1.17 32.64
C VAL A 301 -10.18 -0.77 31.92
N GLU A 302 -10.89 0.17 32.54
CA GLU A 302 -12.13 0.77 32.08
C GLU A 302 -12.09 1.12 30.59
N GLU A 303 -13.12 0.62 29.92
CA GLU A 303 -13.49 0.86 28.54
C GLU A 303 -13.84 2.34 28.34
N SER A 304 -12.85 3.14 27.92
CA SER A 304 -13.12 4.37 27.17
C SER A 304 -13.19 3.96 25.70
N GLU A 305 -14.37 3.55 25.28
CA GLU A 305 -14.65 3.04 23.95
C GLU A 305 -14.51 4.15 22.89
N GLY A 306 -13.59 3.95 21.96
CA GLY A 306 -13.48 4.81 20.80
C GLY A 306 -14.54 4.43 19.77
N GLY A 307 -15.63 5.20 19.73
CA GLY A 307 -16.39 5.55 18.52
C GLY A 307 -17.09 4.42 17.76
N ALA A 308 -18.43 4.42 17.88
CA ALA A 308 -19.45 3.73 17.06
C ALA A 308 -19.96 2.35 17.52
N VAL A 309 -19.47 1.77 18.63
CA VAL A 309 -19.98 0.49 19.18
C VAL A 309 -20.38 0.61 20.66
N GLU A 310 -20.40 1.82 21.22
CA GLU A 310 -20.73 2.06 22.65
C GLU A 310 -22.15 1.65 23.05
N ASP A 311 -23.05 1.54 22.09
CA ASP A 311 -24.44 1.15 22.29
C ASP A 311 -24.72 -0.33 22.01
N ALA A 312 -23.68 -1.15 21.76
CA ALA A 312 -23.88 -2.55 21.39
C ALA A 312 -24.25 -3.44 22.58
N SER A 313 -25.09 -4.45 22.36
CA SER A 313 -25.39 -5.43 23.41
C SER A 313 -24.14 -6.23 23.83
N PRO A 314 -24.09 -6.75 25.07
CA PRO A 314 -22.99 -7.63 25.51
C PRO A 314 -22.77 -8.83 24.58
N GLU A 315 -23.84 -9.40 24.03
CA GLU A 315 -23.79 -10.51 23.07
C GLU A 315 -23.14 -10.09 21.75
N ALA A 316 -23.50 -8.92 21.22
CA ALA A 316 -22.89 -8.37 20.01
C ALA A 316 -21.40 -8.07 20.23
N LEU A 317 -21.04 -7.49 21.36
CA LEU A 317 -19.65 -7.22 21.70
C LEU A 317 -18.83 -8.51 21.83
N GLN A 318 -19.40 -9.57 22.40
CA GLN A 318 -18.78 -10.90 22.44
C GLN A 318 -18.58 -11.48 21.03
N CYS A 319 -19.58 -11.35 20.16
CA CYS A 319 -19.51 -11.78 18.76
C CYS A 319 -18.38 -11.05 18.02
N LEU A 320 -18.32 -9.72 18.13
CA LEU A 320 -17.27 -8.90 17.53
C LEU A 320 -15.88 -9.27 18.07
N ARG A 321 -15.74 -9.51 19.39
CA ARG A 321 -14.48 -9.96 20.00
C ARG A 321 -14.05 -11.34 19.52
N ALA A 322 -14.99 -12.26 19.29
CA ALA A 322 -14.68 -13.59 18.76
C ALA A 322 -14.10 -13.53 17.33
N VAL A 323 -14.57 -12.57 16.52
CA VAL A 323 -14.11 -12.38 15.13
C VAL A 323 -12.82 -11.58 15.05
N PHE A 324 -12.80 -10.38 15.62
CA PHE A 324 -11.72 -9.41 15.44
C PHE A 324 -10.63 -9.50 16.51
N GLY A 325 -10.90 -10.24 17.60
CA GLY A 325 -10.04 -10.31 18.76
C GLY A 325 -9.97 -9.00 19.53
N GLU A 326 -8.81 -8.75 20.13
CA GLU A 326 -8.51 -7.50 20.83
C GLU A 326 -8.42 -6.32 19.85
N LEU A 327 -9.05 -5.20 20.20
CA LEU A 327 -9.01 -3.97 19.41
C LEU A 327 -7.59 -3.41 19.31
N LYS A 328 -7.29 -2.70 18.21
CA LYS A 328 -6.00 -2.00 18.05
C LYS A 328 -5.66 -1.13 19.27
N VAL A 329 -6.61 -0.33 19.75
CA VAL A 329 -6.42 0.57 20.90
C VAL A 329 -6.13 -0.21 22.19
N ALA A 330 -6.90 -1.27 22.46
CA ALA A 330 -6.70 -2.11 23.65
C ALA A 330 -5.35 -2.85 23.61
N ARG A 331 -4.99 -3.41 22.44
CA ARG A 331 -3.69 -4.04 22.20
C ARG A 331 -2.54 -3.07 22.44
N MET A 332 -2.64 -1.86 21.90
CA MET A 332 -1.65 -0.81 22.13
C MET A 332 -1.52 -0.50 23.63
N ALA A 333 -2.63 -0.32 24.35
CA ALA A 333 -2.60 -0.08 25.80
C ALA A 333 -1.94 -1.23 26.59
N ARG A 334 -2.22 -2.50 26.22
CA ARG A 334 -1.61 -3.69 26.83
C ARG A 334 -0.12 -3.74 26.57
N VAL A 335 0.30 -3.63 25.30
CA VAL A 335 1.72 -3.71 24.91
C VAL A 335 2.50 -2.54 25.51
N ARG A 336 1.91 -1.33 25.57
CA ARG A 336 2.52 -0.14 26.17
C ARG A 336 2.96 -0.36 27.61
N LYS A 337 2.19 -1.10 28.41
CA LYS A 337 2.53 -1.41 29.82
C LYS A 337 3.76 -2.32 29.95
N SER A 338 3.94 -3.25 29.01
CA SER A 338 5.04 -4.22 29.01
C SER A 338 6.25 -3.80 28.17
N SER A 339 6.13 -2.71 27.41
CA SER A 339 7.17 -2.26 26.50
C SER A 339 8.21 -1.41 27.22
N PRO A 340 9.52 -1.62 26.95
CA PRO A 340 10.57 -0.70 27.39
C PRO A 340 10.44 0.73 26.85
N TRP A 341 9.74 0.89 25.73
CA TRP A 341 9.52 2.16 25.04
C TRP A 341 8.15 2.77 25.33
N GLY A 342 7.25 2.03 26.00
CA GLY A 342 5.87 2.44 26.19
C GLY A 342 5.69 3.72 27.01
N ALA A 343 6.66 4.09 27.84
CA ALA A 343 6.65 5.34 28.60
C ALA A 343 6.92 6.58 27.73
N HIS A 344 7.45 6.42 26.52
CA HIS A 344 7.69 7.54 25.62
C HIS A 344 6.35 8.18 25.20
N PRO A 345 6.19 9.51 25.21
CA PRO A 345 4.92 10.16 24.89
C PRO A 345 4.46 9.88 23.47
N ASN A 346 5.39 9.92 22.50
CA ASN A 346 5.12 9.67 21.09
C ASN A 346 5.18 8.18 20.69
N TRP A 347 5.08 7.27 21.64
CA TRP A 347 5.08 5.83 21.36
C TRP A 347 3.79 5.41 20.63
N CYS A 348 3.96 4.58 19.60
CA CYS A 348 2.86 3.97 18.84
C CYS A 348 3.25 2.55 18.39
N MET A 349 2.32 1.84 17.74
CA MET A 349 2.54 0.54 17.14
C MET A 349 2.06 0.50 15.70
N ASN A 350 2.87 -0.12 14.85
CA ASN A 350 2.53 -0.44 13.48
C ASN A 350 2.63 -1.93 13.21
N ALA A 351 2.08 -2.34 12.08
CA ALA A 351 2.12 -3.71 11.62
C ALA A 351 2.38 -3.76 10.11
N MET A 352 3.00 -4.85 9.66
CA MET A 352 3.16 -5.16 8.25
C MET A 352 3.02 -6.68 8.03
N ILE A 353 2.55 -7.07 6.86
CA ILE A 353 2.59 -8.45 6.38
C ILE A 353 3.78 -8.58 5.45
N ILE A 354 4.61 -9.59 5.68
CA ILE A 354 5.63 -10.00 4.73
C ILE A 354 5.04 -11.14 3.92
N LYS A 355 5.03 -10.98 2.59
CA LYS A 355 4.67 -12.05 1.67
C LYS A 355 5.90 -12.49 0.89
N ALA A 356 6.17 -13.78 0.93
CA ALA A 356 7.29 -14.45 0.29
C ALA A 356 6.77 -15.49 -0.72
N GLY A 357 7.43 -15.61 -1.87
CA GLY A 357 7.03 -16.44 -3.00
C GLY A 357 5.95 -15.83 -3.91
N GLU A 358 5.71 -14.51 -3.88
CA GLU A 358 4.69 -13.83 -4.69
C GLU A 358 5.23 -12.54 -5.33
N ASP A 359 4.84 -12.31 -6.59
CA ASP A 359 5.12 -11.06 -7.30
C ASP A 359 4.09 -9.98 -6.92
N LEU A 360 4.47 -9.12 -5.97
CA LEU A 360 3.61 -8.06 -5.46
C LEU A 360 3.48 -6.85 -6.40
N ARG A 361 4.19 -6.81 -7.54
CA ARG A 361 4.06 -5.67 -8.49
C ARG A 361 2.67 -5.61 -9.11
N GLN A 362 2.05 -6.77 -9.32
CA GLN A 362 0.66 -6.85 -9.79
C GLN A 362 -0.32 -6.33 -8.74
N GLU A 363 -0.05 -6.63 -7.47
CA GLU A 363 -0.87 -6.15 -6.35
C GLU A 363 -0.69 -4.64 -6.14
N GLU A 364 0.53 -4.10 -6.25
CA GLU A 364 0.80 -2.66 -6.25
C GLU A 364 0.04 -1.94 -7.38
N LEU A 365 0.05 -2.47 -8.61
CA LEU A 365 -0.73 -1.91 -9.72
C LEU A 365 -2.24 -1.96 -9.46
N ALA A 366 -2.76 -3.08 -8.95
CA ALA A 366 -4.17 -3.21 -8.62
C ALA A 366 -4.59 -2.16 -7.58
N LEU A 367 -3.80 -1.97 -6.53
CA LEU A 367 -4.08 -1.01 -5.45
C LEU A 367 -3.97 0.44 -5.93
N GLN A 368 -3.03 0.74 -6.83
CA GLN A 368 -2.97 2.05 -7.48
C GLN A 368 -4.24 2.34 -8.30
N LEU A 369 -4.75 1.35 -9.02
CA LEU A 369 -6.01 1.49 -9.78
C LEU A 369 -7.21 1.62 -8.84
N ILE A 370 -7.26 0.86 -7.74
CA ILE A 370 -8.30 0.97 -6.71
C ILE A 370 -8.30 2.38 -6.08
N TYR A 371 -7.12 2.93 -5.77
CA TYR A 371 -6.98 4.31 -5.31
C TYR A 371 -7.46 5.32 -6.36
N ALA A 372 -7.19 5.09 -7.65
CA ALA A 372 -7.70 5.93 -8.73
C ALA A 372 -9.24 5.89 -8.83
N PHE A 373 -9.87 4.70 -8.73
CA PHE A 373 -11.33 4.56 -8.66
C PHE A 373 -11.92 5.31 -7.46
N GLN A 374 -11.33 5.15 -6.26
CA GLN A 374 -11.78 5.83 -5.06
C GLN A 374 -11.79 7.36 -5.23
N ASN A 375 -10.74 7.91 -5.86
CA ASN A 375 -10.67 9.34 -6.14
C ASN A 375 -11.73 9.78 -7.16
N ILE A 376 -11.95 9.01 -8.22
CA ILE A 376 -13.00 9.31 -9.22
C ILE A 376 -14.38 9.38 -8.56
N TRP A 377 -14.71 8.43 -7.68
CA TRP A 377 -16.00 8.41 -7.00
C TRP A 377 -16.14 9.54 -5.97
N GLN A 378 -15.07 9.89 -5.26
CA GLN A 378 -15.06 11.05 -4.36
C GLN A 378 -15.25 12.37 -5.13
N GLU A 379 -14.57 12.54 -6.27
CA GLU A 379 -14.72 13.71 -7.15
C GLU A 379 -16.14 13.83 -7.72
N ALA A 380 -16.80 12.69 -7.98
CA ALA A 380 -18.20 12.64 -8.42
C ALA A 380 -19.21 12.82 -7.27
N GLY A 381 -18.76 12.93 -6.01
CA GLY A 381 -19.64 13.08 -4.84
C GLY A 381 -20.39 11.81 -4.46
N LEU A 382 -19.93 10.64 -4.89
CA LEU A 382 -20.55 9.35 -4.60
C LEU A 382 -20.11 8.82 -3.23
N THR A 383 -20.98 8.08 -2.56
CA THR A 383 -20.70 7.46 -1.25
C THR A 383 -19.92 6.15 -1.35
N VAL A 384 -19.68 5.65 -2.58
CA VAL A 384 -18.92 4.42 -2.82
C VAL A 384 -17.53 4.51 -2.19
N ARG A 385 -17.18 3.51 -1.39
CA ARG A 385 -15.95 3.49 -0.60
C ARG A 385 -15.25 2.15 -0.67
N VAL A 386 -14.01 2.17 -1.15
CA VAL A 386 -13.07 1.06 -1.16
C VAL A 386 -11.81 1.43 -0.40
N LYS A 387 -11.09 0.42 0.09
CA LYS A 387 -9.92 0.63 0.94
C LYS A 387 -8.64 0.18 0.23
N PRO A 388 -7.91 1.09 -0.44
CA PRO A 388 -6.54 0.80 -0.85
C PRO A 388 -5.65 0.68 0.40
N TYR A 389 -4.63 -0.16 0.31
CA TYR A 389 -3.62 -0.38 1.35
C TYR A 389 -2.22 -0.35 0.70
N ALA A 390 -1.19 -0.01 1.48
CA ALA A 390 0.16 0.12 0.95
C ALA A 390 0.80 -1.25 0.64
N VAL A 391 1.53 -1.30 -0.47
CA VAL A 391 2.33 -2.46 -0.89
C VAL A 391 3.68 -1.97 -1.36
N LEU A 392 4.73 -2.69 -0.97
CA LEU A 392 6.10 -2.45 -1.40
C LEU A 392 6.69 -3.76 -1.95
N PRO A 393 6.76 -3.92 -3.28
CA PRO A 393 7.53 -5.00 -3.89
C PRO A 393 9.01 -4.78 -3.61
N THR A 394 9.68 -5.75 -2.99
CA THR A 394 11.11 -5.64 -2.62
C THR A 394 12.00 -6.50 -3.51
N HIS A 395 11.44 -7.57 -4.07
CA HIS A 395 12.09 -8.46 -5.03
C HIS A 395 11.03 -9.02 -5.98
N ARG A 396 11.43 -9.84 -6.95
CA ARG A 396 10.52 -10.54 -7.88
C ARG A 396 9.41 -11.32 -7.17
N ASP A 397 9.76 -11.98 -6.08
CA ASP A 397 8.90 -12.97 -5.42
C ASP A 397 8.72 -12.64 -3.94
N CYS A 398 8.89 -11.38 -3.52
CA CYS A 398 8.54 -10.98 -2.16
C CYS A 398 8.27 -9.47 -2.03
N GLY A 399 7.60 -9.12 -0.94
CA GLY A 399 7.47 -7.75 -0.52
C GLY A 399 6.66 -7.59 0.76
N LEU A 400 6.34 -6.34 1.05
CA LEU A 400 5.63 -5.91 2.25
C LEU A 400 4.23 -5.43 1.89
N ILE A 401 3.28 -5.70 2.77
CA ILE A 401 1.89 -5.29 2.63
C ILE A 401 1.44 -4.67 3.95
N GLU A 402 0.68 -3.57 3.89
CA GLU A 402 0.05 -2.96 5.03
C GLU A 402 -1.04 -3.87 5.63
N VAL A 403 -1.15 -3.89 6.96
CA VAL A 403 -2.18 -4.65 7.65
C VAL A 403 -3.47 -3.84 7.71
N ILE A 404 -4.55 -4.41 7.20
CA ILE A 404 -5.90 -3.88 7.42
C ILE A 404 -6.34 -4.29 8.82
N GLU A 405 -6.15 -3.39 9.79
CA GLU A 405 -6.57 -3.60 11.18
C GLU A 405 -8.11 -3.73 11.29
N ASP A 406 -8.55 -4.38 12.37
CA ASP A 406 -9.97 -4.60 12.72
C ASP A 406 -10.80 -5.20 11.56
N SER A 407 -10.22 -6.20 10.89
CA SER A 407 -10.84 -6.91 9.77
C SER A 407 -10.64 -8.42 9.85
N SER A 408 -11.59 -9.18 9.29
CA SER A 408 -11.50 -10.64 9.18
C SER A 408 -12.08 -11.10 7.85
N SER A 409 -11.53 -12.17 7.27
CA SER A 409 -12.11 -12.80 6.09
C SER A 409 -13.50 -13.38 6.41
N MET A 410 -14.37 -13.48 5.40
CA MET A 410 -15.68 -14.15 5.54
C MET A 410 -15.53 -15.59 6.03
N ASP A 411 -14.53 -16.32 5.53
CA ASP A 411 -14.16 -17.66 6.03
C ASP A 411 -13.79 -17.64 7.52
N GLY A 412 -12.96 -16.67 7.93
CA GLY A 412 -12.56 -16.47 9.32
C GLY A 412 -13.76 -16.19 10.23
N ILE A 413 -14.70 -15.36 9.76
CA ILE A 413 -15.94 -15.02 10.48
C ILE A 413 -16.81 -16.25 10.71
N LYS A 414 -17.04 -17.04 9.65
CA LYS A 414 -17.84 -18.28 9.73
C LYS A 414 -17.22 -19.26 10.72
N LYS A 415 -15.89 -19.44 10.69
CA LYS A 415 -15.16 -20.31 11.63
C LYS A 415 -15.21 -19.79 13.07
N ALA A 416 -15.03 -18.49 13.28
CA ALA A 416 -14.99 -17.89 14.61
C ALA A 416 -16.36 -17.90 15.31
N THR A 417 -17.44 -17.67 14.56
CA THR A 417 -18.80 -17.49 15.11
C THR A 417 -19.71 -18.70 14.92
N GLN A 418 -19.25 -19.72 14.18
CA GLN A 418 -20.00 -20.93 13.86
C GLN A 418 -21.36 -20.62 13.21
N VAL A 419 -21.43 -19.53 12.43
CA VAL A 419 -22.64 -19.16 11.67
C VAL A 419 -22.62 -19.81 10.29
N SER A 420 -23.81 -20.04 9.73
CA SER A 420 -23.99 -20.59 8.39
C SER A 420 -23.86 -19.54 7.28
N SER A 421 -24.07 -18.26 7.57
CA SER A 421 -24.01 -17.17 6.60
C SER A 421 -23.48 -15.87 7.20
N ILE A 422 -22.94 -14.99 6.35
CA ILE A 422 -22.51 -13.64 6.76
C ILE A 422 -23.70 -12.80 7.22
N TYR A 423 -24.88 -12.93 6.63
CA TYR A 423 -26.10 -12.28 7.12
C TYR A 423 -26.39 -12.63 8.60
N SER A 424 -26.30 -13.91 8.96
CA SER A 424 -26.48 -14.34 10.36
C SER A 424 -25.43 -13.74 11.30
N TYR A 425 -24.21 -13.51 10.81
CA TYR A 425 -23.19 -12.77 11.55
C TYR A 425 -23.58 -11.31 11.75
N TYR A 426 -24.08 -10.61 10.72
CA TYR A 426 -24.50 -9.20 10.85
C TYR A 426 -25.60 -9.03 11.89
N LEU A 427 -26.60 -9.93 11.91
CA LEU A 427 -27.64 -9.92 12.93
C LEU A 427 -27.07 -10.04 14.35
N LYS A 428 -26.11 -10.94 14.55
CA LYS A 428 -25.49 -11.16 15.88
C LYS A 428 -24.51 -10.05 16.27
N ALA A 429 -23.75 -9.53 15.33
CA ALA A 429 -22.66 -8.60 15.59
C ALA A 429 -23.12 -7.14 15.75
N TYR A 430 -24.33 -6.82 15.28
CA TYR A 430 -24.86 -5.47 15.24
C TYR A 430 -26.30 -5.39 15.78
N ASP A 431 -26.68 -6.23 16.74
CA ASP A 431 -27.95 -6.14 17.48
C ASP A 431 -29.25 -6.25 16.65
N GLY A 432 -29.21 -7.01 15.56
CA GLY A 432 -30.39 -7.29 14.73
C GLY A 432 -30.87 -6.11 13.88
N GLU A 433 -31.88 -6.36 13.03
CA GLU A 433 -32.25 -5.46 11.92
C GLU A 433 -32.82 -4.10 12.35
N ASP A 434 -33.40 -4.03 13.55
CA ASP A 434 -34.01 -2.82 14.07
C ASP A 434 -32.99 -1.82 14.64
N SER A 435 -31.75 -2.26 14.87
CA SER A 435 -30.72 -1.44 15.49
C SER A 435 -30.12 -0.42 14.52
N VAL A 436 -29.66 0.71 15.09
CA VAL A 436 -28.91 1.72 14.31
C VAL A 436 -27.56 1.17 13.85
N LEU A 437 -26.92 0.33 14.67
CA LEU A 437 -25.64 -0.31 14.36
C LEU A 437 -25.75 -1.20 13.12
N TYR A 438 -26.80 -2.04 13.05
CA TYR A 438 -27.04 -2.92 11.92
C TYR A 438 -27.27 -2.13 10.65
N ARG A 439 -28.16 -1.13 10.67
CA ARG A 439 -28.45 -0.29 9.50
C ARG A 439 -27.20 0.43 9.01
N LYS A 440 -26.35 0.91 9.92
CA LYS A 440 -25.09 1.56 9.57
C LYS A 440 -24.08 0.59 8.96
N ALA A 441 -23.92 -0.60 9.56
CA ALA A 441 -23.06 -1.66 9.03
C ALA A 441 -23.53 -2.13 7.65
N GLN A 442 -24.84 -2.29 7.47
CA GLN A 442 -25.46 -2.68 6.21
C GLN A 442 -25.26 -1.62 5.11
N GLN A 443 -25.40 -0.34 5.45
CA GLN A 443 -25.09 0.76 4.53
C GLN A 443 -23.61 0.74 4.12
N ASN A 444 -22.69 0.64 5.07
CA ASN A 444 -21.25 0.56 4.81
C ASN A 444 -20.91 -0.65 3.91
N PHE A 445 -21.59 -1.78 4.12
CA PHE A 445 -21.48 -2.97 3.27
C PHE A 445 -21.95 -2.69 1.84
N VAL A 446 -23.12 -2.09 1.65
CA VAL A 446 -23.65 -1.75 0.31
C VAL A 446 -22.73 -0.81 -0.45
N GLU A 447 -22.26 0.26 0.20
CA GLU A 447 -21.39 1.27 -0.40
C GLU A 447 -20.03 0.68 -0.84
N SER A 448 -19.47 -0.24 -0.05
CA SER A 448 -18.20 -0.89 -0.37
C SER A 448 -18.37 -2.03 -1.40
N MET A 449 -19.45 -2.79 -1.31
CA MET A 449 -19.78 -3.85 -2.27
C MET A 449 -19.99 -3.29 -3.68
N ALA A 450 -20.65 -2.14 -3.83
CA ALA A 450 -20.80 -1.47 -5.13
C ALA A 450 -19.45 -1.17 -5.78
N GLY A 451 -18.51 -0.61 -5.01
CA GLY A 451 -17.17 -0.27 -5.50
C GLY A 451 -16.36 -1.50 -5.90
N TYR A 452 -16.29 -2.51 -5.03
CA TYR A 452 -15.52 -3.72 -5.32
C TYR A 452 -16.15 -4.58 -6.44
N SER A 453 -17.47 -4.54 -6.66
CA SER A 453 -18.10 -5.16 -7.83
C SER A 453 -17.63 -4.53 -9.14
N ILE A 454 -17.59 -3.19 -9.22
CA ILE A 454 -17.09 -2.47 -10.40
C ILE A 454 -15.60 -2.76 -10.63
N ILE A 455 -14.79 -2.67 -9.57
CA ILE A 455 -13.35 -2.92 -9.65
C ILE A 455 -13.07 -4.36 -10.11
N SER A 456 -13.74 -5.35 -9.54
CA SER A 456 -13.56 -6.76 -9.93
C SER A 456 -13.94 -6.99 -11.40
N TYR A 457 -15.01 -6.34 -11.87
CA TYR A 457 -15.44 -6.41 -13.26
C TYR A 457 -14.45 -5.73 -14.22
N ILE A 458 -14.13 -4.46 -13.98
CA ILE A 458 -13.30 -3.64 -14.89
C ILE A 458 -11.85 -4.14 -14.90
N LEU A 459 -11.30 -4.50 -13.75
CA LEU A 459 -9.91 -4.97 -13.65
C LEU A 459 -9.77 -6.49 -13.87
N GLN A 460 -10.89 -7.21 -14.01
CA GLN A 460 -10.91 -8.68 -14.15
C GLN A 460 -10.12 -9.37 -13.02
N ILE A 461 -10.33 -8.92 -11.78
CA ILE A 461 -9.72 -9.53 -10.61
C ILE A 461 -10.32 -10.91 -10.42
N LYS A 462 -9.47 -11.93 -10.37
CA LYS A 462 -9.87 -13.34 -10.19
C LYS A 462 -9.66 -13.81 -8.76
N ASP A 463 -9.95 -15.08 -8.50
CA ASP A 463 -9.73 -15.74 -7.21
C ASP A 463 -10.55 -15.07 -6.10
N ARG A 464 -11.82 -14.74 -6.39
CA ARG A 464 -12.70 -14.05 -5.43
C ARG A 464 -13.48 -15.08 -4.62
N HIS A 465 -12.82 -15.66 -3.61
CA HIS A 465 -13.44 -16.57 -2.65
C HIS A 465 -13.55 -15.94 -1.24
N ASN A 466 -14.23 -16.62 -0.30
CA ASN A 466 -14.50 -16.11 1.06
C ASN A 466 -13.25 -15.88 1.93
N GLY A 467 -12.08 -16.32 1.48
CA GLY A 467 -10.80 -16.02 2.12
C GLY A 467 -10.22 -14.66 1.71
N ASN A 468 -10.55 -14.18 0.51
CA ASN A 468 -10.05 -12.93 -0.07
C ASN A 468 -11.07 -11.77 0.06
N LEU A 469 -12.24 -12.05 0.64
CA LEU A 469 -13.27 -11.08 0.99
C LEU A 469 -13.24 -10.87 2.51
N MET A 470 -12.85 -9.68 2.95
CA MET A 470 -12.81 -9.30 4.36
C MET A 470 -13.97 -8.39 4.72
N ILE A 471 -14.48 -8.54 5.94
CA ILE A 471 -15.40 -7.59 6.55
C ILE A 471 -14.63 -6.84 7.64
N GLN A 472 -14.73 -5.52 7.65
CA GLN A 472 -14.22 -4.68 8.74
C GLN A 472 -15.24 -4.60 9.87
N ARG A 473 -14.78 -4.21 11.06
CA ARG A 473 -15.63 -4.05 12.25
C ARG A 473 -16.79 -3.06 12.06
N ASP A 474 -16.69 -2.12 11.12
CA ASP A 474 -17.76 -1.17 10.79
C ASP A 474 -18.79 -1.73 9.78
N GLY A 475 -18.67 -3.00 9.37
CA GLY A 475 -19.53 -3.63 8.37
C GLY A 475 -19.12 -3.38 6.93
N SER A 476 -18.04 -2.66 6.64
CA SER A 476 -17.59 -2.52 5.25
C SER A 476 -16.90 -3.78 4.72
N LEU A 477 -17.06 -4.05 3.43
CA LEU A 477 -16.37 -5.08 2.67
C LEU A 477 -15.02 -4.53 2.16
N VAL A 478 -13.97 -5.35 2.24
CA VAL A 478 -12.65 -5.07 1.67
C VAL A 478 -12.14 -6.31 0.95
N HIS A 479 -11.80 -6.17 -0.33
CA HIS A 479 -11.11 -7.24 -1.07
C HIS A 479 -9.60 -7.16 -0.79
N ILE A 480 -8.96 -8.32 -0.68
CA ILE A 480 -7.51 -8.45 -0.57
C ILE A 480 -6.96 -9.43 -1.60
N ASP A 481 -5.64 -9.54 -1.68
CA ASP A 481 -4.90 -10.49 -2.52
C ASP A 481 -5.20 -10.30 -4.01
N PHE A 482 -4.65 -9.24 -4.60
CA PHE A 482 -4.88 -8.90 -6.00
C PHE A 482 -3.88 -9.55 -6.96
N GLY A 483 -3.26 -10.68 -6.58
CA GLY A 483 -2.25 -11.36 -7.37
C GLY A 483 -2.72 -11.90 -8.73
N PHE A 484 -4.04 -12.01 -8.92
CA PHE A 484 -4.66 -12.43 -10.19
C PHE A 484 -5.43 -11.28 -10.86
N LEU A 485 -4.67 -10.41 -11.54
CA LEU A 485 -5.13 -9.21 -12.24
C LEU A 485 -5.19 -9.44 -13.77
N PHE A 486 -6.16 -8.81 -14.44
CA PHE A 486 -6.35 -8.84 -15.90
C PHE A 486 -6.46 -10.24 -16.52
N VAL A 487 -5.39 -10.75 -17.14
CA VAL A 487 -5.40 -12.05 -17.84
C VAL A 487 -4.88 -13.20 -16.98
N THR A 488 -4.38 -12.91 -15.77
CA THR A 488 -3.89 -13.95 -14.86
C THR A 488 -5.04 -14.62 -14.12
N SER A 489 -4.99 -15.95 -14.04
CA SER A 489 -6.00 -16.78 -13.38
C SER A 489 -5.34 -17.90 -12.60
N PRO A 490 -5.90 -18.31 -11.44
CA PRO A 490 -5.41 -19.46 -10.68
C PRO A 490 -5.37 -20.73 -11.54
N GLY A 491 -4.22 -21.41 -11.57
CA GLY A 491 -4.05 -22.68 -12.29
C GLY A 491 -4.23 -22.61 -13.82
N GLY A 492 -4.26 -21.42 -14.42
CA GLY A 492 -4.42 -21.24 -15.88
C GLY A 492 -5.80 -21.57 -16.44
N LEU A 493 -6.78 -21.84 -15.58
CA LEU A 493 -8.16 -22.15 -15.95
C LEU A 493 -9.07 -20.98 -15.57
N ASN A 494 -9.83 -20.46 -16.53
CA ASN A 494 -10.81 -19.40 -16.30
C ASN A 494 -12.10 -19.98 -15.68
N PHE A 495 -12.07 -20.31 -14.40
CA PHE A 495 -13.22 -20.83 -13.66
C PHE A 495 -14.32 -19.78 -13.45
N GLU A 496 -13.97 -18.50 -13.38
CA GLU A 496 -14.89 -17.39 -13.10
C GLU A 496 -15.36 -16.71 -14.40
N SER A 497 -16.63 -16.91 -14.77
CA SER A 497 -17.27 -16.14 -15.85
C SER A 497 -18.33 -15.15 -15.36
N ALA A 498 -18.61 -15.14 -14.05
CA ALA A 498 -19.44 -14.10 -13.46
C ALA A 498 -18.67 -12.76 -13.53
N PRO A 499 -19.34 -11.63 -13.83
CA PRO A 499 -18.68 -10.32 -13.82
C PRO A 499 -17.98 -10.00 -12.50
N PHE A 500 -18.63 -10.34 -11.39
CA PHE A 500 -18.10 -10.24 -10.02
C PHE A 500 -18.84 -11.21 -9.10
N LYS A 501 -18.32 -11.41 -7.88
CA LYS A 501 -18.95 -12.29 -6.89
C LYS A 501 -20.11 -11.56 -6.19
N LEU A 502 -21.34 -12.04 -6.40
CA LEU A 502 -22.54 -11.56 -5.71
C LEU A 502 -23.38 -12.78 -5.27
N SER A 503 -22.87 -13.53 -4.28
CA SER A 503 -23.54 -14.72 -3.76
C SER A 503 -24.82 -14.37 -2.99
N GLN A 504 -25.70 -15.35 -2.82
CA GLN A 504 -26.95 -15.18 -2.07
C GLN A 504 -26.69 -14.62 -0.66
N GLU A 505 -25.65 -15.08 0.05
CA GLU A 505 -25.34 -14.58 1.40
C GLU A 505 -24.99 -13.08 1.43
N LEU A 506 -24.42 -12.52 0.36
CA LEU A 506 -24.12 -11.09 0.25
C LEU A 506 -25.39 -10.29 -0.08
N ILE A 507 -26.27 -10.87 -0.90
CA ILE A 507 -27.59 -10.29 -1.22
C ILE A 507 -28.46 -10.26 0.05
N ASP A 508 -28.40 -11.30 0.87
CA ASP A 508 -29.15 -11.40 2.12
C ASP A 508 -28.68 -10.34 3.13
N VAL A 509 -27.37 -10.05 3.21
CA VAL A 509 -26.85 -8.92 3.99
C VAL A 509 -27.49 -7.60 3.54
N MET A 510 -27.81 -7.42 2.26
CA MET A 510 -28.51 -6.21 1.78
C MET A 510 -30.02 -6.23 2.05
N GLY A 511 -30.58 -7.30 2.62
CA GLY A 511 -32.03 -7.47 2.84
C GLY A 511 -32.76 -8.15 1.67
N GLY A 512 -32.04 -8.76 0.72
CA GLY A 512 -32.64 -9.46 -0.41
C GLY A 512 -32.87 -8.59 -1.65
N VAL A 513 -33.17 -9.22 -2.79
CA VAL A 513 -33.27 -8.57 -4.12
C VAL A 513 -34.39 -7.52 -4.23
N SER A 514 -35.39 -7.56 -3.36
CA SER A 514 -36.52 -6.63 -3.33
C SER A 514 -36.36 -5.50 -2.32
N SER A 515 -35.27 -5.47 -1.56
CA SER A 515 -35.02 -4.45 -0.54
C SER A 515 -34.64 -3.09 -1.13
N ASP A 516 -34.89 -2.04 -0.34
CA ASP A 516 -34.45 -0.68 -0.68
C ASP A 516 -32.92 -0.59 -0.75
N LEU A 517 -32.20 -1.34 0.09
CA LEU A 517 -30.74 -1.35 0.09
C LEU A 517 -30.15 -2.09 -1.11
N PHE A 518 -30.79 -3.15 -1.60
CA PHE A 518 -30.40 -3.75 -2.88
C PHE A 518 -30.69 -2.81 -4.06
N ASN A 519 -31.79 -2.07 -4.01
CA ASN A 519 -32.05 -1.01 -5.00
C ASN A 519 -31.02 0.12 -4.91
N TYR A 520 -30.62 0.51 -3.71
CA TYR A 520 -29.54 1.48 -3.48
C TYR A 520 -28.21 0.98 -4.04
N TYR A 521 -27.84 -0.28 -3.80
CA TYR A 521 -26.69 -0.93 -4.42
C TYR A 521 -26.72 -0.84 -5.96
N ARG A 522 -27.89 -1.08 -6.58
CA ARG A 522 -28.06 -0.99 -8.04
C ARG A 522 -27.84 0.43 -8.55
N ILE A 523 -28.35 1.44 -7.84
CA ILE A 523 -28.17 2.85 -8.17
C ILE A 523 -26.68 3.21 -8.06
N LEU A 524 -26.04 2.91 -6.92
CA LEU A 524 -24.63 3.16 -6.71
C LEU A 524 -23.75 2.49 -7.77
N LEU A 525 -24.03 1.24 -8.12
CA LEU A 525 -23.27 0.53 -9.14
C LEU A 525 -23.36 1.22 -10.50
N TYR A 526 -24.56 1.68 -10.90
CA TYR A 526 -24.74 2.42 -12.14
C TYR A 526 -23.99 3.76 -12.11
N GLU A 527 -24.20 4.58 -11.08
CA GLU A 527 -23.60 5.92 -10.97
C GLU A 527 -22.07 5.84 -10.90
N ALA A 528 -21.53 4.92 -10.10
CA ALA A 528 -20.10 4.73 -9.94
C ALA A 528 -19.44 4.13 -11.20
N LEU A 529 -20.14 3.27 -11.94
CA LEU A 529 -19.66 2.75 -13.21
C LEU A 529 -19.67 3.84 -14.29
N ALA A 530 -20.71 4.68 -14.33
CA ALA A 530 -20.78 5.84 -15.22
C ALA A 530 -19.67 6.86 -14.92
N ALA A 531 -19.45 7.22 -13.66
CA ALA A 531 -18.36 8.11 -13.25
C ALA A 531 -16.98 7.55 -13.64
N ALA A 532 -16.78 6.23 -13.47
CA ALA A 532 -15.54 5.58 -13.90
C ALA A 532 -15.38 5.59 -15.43
N ARG A 533 -16.47 5.46 -16.19
CA ARG A 533 -16.47 5.57 -17.66
C ARG A 533 -16.09 6.96 -18.13
N GLU A 534 -16.63 8.01 -17.51
CA GLU A 534 -16.25 9.40 -17.84
C GLU A 534 -14.76 9.68 -17.64
N ARG A 535 -14.12 8.92 -16.75
CA ARG A 535 -12.70 9.05 -16.38
C ARG A 535 -11.87 7.85 -16.81
N CYS A 536 -12.32 7.07 -17.79
CA CYS A 536 -11.65 5.83 -18.16
C CYS A 536 -10.24 6.06 -18.73
N GLU A 537 -9.99 7.19 -19.39
CA GLU A 537 -8.66 7.53 -19.93
C GLU A 537 -7.60 7.64 -18.83
N ASP A 538 -7.96 8.12 -17.63
CA ASP A 538 -7.03 8.20 -16.50
C ASP A 538 -6.59 6.80 -16.05
N LEU A 539 -7.54 5.87 -15.99
CA LEU A 539 -7.31 4.47 -15.62
C LEU A 539 -6.53 3.74 -16.73
N LEU A 540 -6.87 3.99 -18.00
CA LEU A 540 -6.17 3.43 -19.15
C LEU A 540 -4.74 3.98 -19.26
N ALA A 541 -4.49 5.23 -18.89
CA ALA A 541 -3.15 5.81 -18.88
C ALA A 541 -2.23 5.10 -17.88
N LEU A 542 -2.70 4.85 -16.65
CA LEU A 542 -1.95 4.11 -15.63
C LEU A 542 -1.50 2.72 -16.10
N VAL A 543 -2.37 2.02 -16.85
CA VAL A 543 -2.09 0.68 -17.37
C VAL A 543 -1.26 0.72 -18.65
N SER A 544 -1.61 1.61 -19.59
CA SER A 544 -0.96 1.68 -20.90
C SER A 544 0.51 2.04 -20.81
N ILE A 545 0.89 2.99 -19.94
CA ILE A 545 2.29 3.39 -19.73
C ILE A 545 3.17 2.20 -19.32
N LEU A 546 2.60 1.20 -18.64
CA LEU A 546 3.31 0.00 -18.21
C LEU A 546 3.37 -1.10 -19.27
N THR A 547 2.82 -0.93 -20.47
CA THR A 547 2.77 -2.02 -21.47
C THR A 547 4.12 -2.40 -22.11
N PRO A 548 5.00 -1.46 -22.49
CA PRO A 548 6.24 -1.79 -23.20
C PRO A 548 7.30 -2.40 -22.27
N ARG A 549 7.93 -3.50 -22.69
CA ARG A 549 9.03 -4.16 -21.96
C ARG A 549 8.69 -4.47 -20.49
N ASN A 550 7.43 -4.79 -20.23
CA ASN A 550 6.96 -5.23 -18.93
C ASN A 550 6.82 -6.75 -18.89
N ALA A 551 7.17 -7.34 -17.77
CA ALA A 551 7.11 -8.77 -17.56
C ALA A 551 6.24 -9.16 -16.36
N MET A 552 5.38 -8.25 -15.90
CA MET A 552 4.30 -8.58 -14.98
C MET A 552 3.34 -9.57 -15.65
N PRO A 553 3.06 -10.72 -15.01
CA PRO A 553 2.21 -11.77 -15.59
C PRO A 553 0.82 -11.29 -16.05
N CYS A 554 0.23 -10.30 -15.37
CA CYS A 554 -1.09 -9.74 -15.70
C CYS A 554 -1.19 -9.09 -17.09
N PHE A 555 -0.08 -8.78 -17.75
CA PHE A 555 -0.10 -8.26 -19.12
C PHE A 555 -0.08 -9.36 -20.19
N GLY A 556 0.23 -10.60 -19.83
CA GLY A 556 0.31 -11.73 -20.75
C GLY A 556 1.31 -11.50 -21.90
N ALA A 557 1.07 -12.19 -23.03
CA ALA A 557 1.92 -12.08 -24.22
C ALA A 557 1.61 -10.85 -25.10
N ASP A 558 0.41 -10.29 -25.02
CA ASP A 558 0.02 -9.04 -25.71
C ASP A 558 -0.48 -8.00 -24.69
N PRO A 559 0.44 -7.20 -24.11
CA PRO A 559 0.07 -6.10 -23.21
C PRO A 559 -0.90 -5.09 -23.85
N GLY A 560 -0.85 -4.90 -25.17
CA GLY A 560 -1.76 -4.02 -25.90
C GLY A 560 -3.19 -4.57 -25.93
N ALA A 561 -3.36 -5.90 -26.03
CA ALA A 561 -4.68 -6.53 -25.91
C ALA A 561 -5.29 -6.29 -24.52
N VAL A 562 -4.49 -6.31 -23.46
CA VAL A 562 -4.98 -6.03 -22.10
C VAL A 562 -5.58 -4.63 -22.00
N VAL A 563 -4.90 -3.61 -22.55
CA VAL A 563 -5.42 -2.23 -22.61
C VAL A 563 -6.71 -2.15 -23.45
N ARG A 564 -6.75 -2.80 -24.62
CA ARG A 564 -7.95 -2.82 -25.47
C ARG A 564 -9.14 -3.49 -24.78
N GLN A 565 -8.90 -4.62 -24.10
CA GLN A 565 -9.92 -5.33 -23.34
C GLN A 565 -10.40 -4.52 -22.14
N LEU A 566 -9.49 -3.84 -21.44
CA LEU A 566 -9.83 -2.93 -20.34
C LEU A 566 -10.72 -1.79 -20.83
N ARG A 567 -10.35 -1.11 -21.92
CA ARG A 567 -11.17 -0.07 -22.55
C ARG A 567 -12.55 -0.60 -22.93
N GLY A 568 -12.61 -1.77 -23.56
CA GLY A 568 -13.86 -2.40 -23.98
C GLY A 568 -14.86 -2.64 -22.85
N ARG A 569 -14.40 -2.83 -21.60
CA ARG A 569 -15.27 -3.03 -20.43
C ARG A 569 -15.94 -1.76 -19.91
N PHE A 570 -15.48 -0.57 -20.30
CA PHE A 570 -16.19 0.68 -20.01
C PHE A 570 -17.40 0.92 -20.91
N ARG A 571 -17.52 0.16 -22.00
CA ARG A 571 -18.65 0.19 -22.95
C ARG A 571 -18.98 1.59 -23.48
N GLU A 572 -17.94 2.29 -23.95
CA GLU A 572 -18.07 3.60 -24.61
C GLU A 572 -19.00 3.56 -25.85
N ASP A 573 -19.21 2.36 -26.42
CA ASP A 573 -20.13 2.08 -27.52
C ASP A 573 -21.61 2.34 -27.16
N LEU A 574 -21.99 2.19 -25.89
CA LEU A 574 -23.36 2.41 -25.41
C LEU A 574 -23.60 3.90 -25.16
N ARG A 575 -24.07 4.63 -26.18
CA ARG A 575 -24.24 6.10 -26.13
C ARG A 575 -25.50 6.56 -25.39
N SER A 576 -26.54 5.73 -25.35
CA SER A 576 -27.78 6.03 -24.63
C SER A 576 -27.62 5.69 -23.15
N GLU A 577 -28.02 6.60 -22.26
CA GLU A 577 -28.06 6.33 -20.82
C GLU A 577 -28.96 5.13 -20.49
N ALA A 578 -30.05 4.95 -21.25
CA ALA A 578 -30.97 3.83 -21.07
C ALA A 578 -30.29 2.49 -21.39
N ASP A 579 -29.57 2.40 -22.51
CA ASP A 579 -28.85 1.17 -22.89
C ASP A 579 -27.74 0.86 -21.88
N TYR A 580 -27.05 1.90 -21.38
CA TYR A 580 -26.03 1.74 -20.35
C TYR A 580 -26.62 1.27 -19.01
N ALA A 581 -27.79 1.79 -18.63
CA ALA A 581 -28.51 1.35 -17.44
C ALA A 581 -28.98 -0.12 -17.55
N VAL A 582 -29.44 -0.54 -18.74
CA VAL A 582 -29.76 -1.94 -19.02
C VAL A 582 -28.53 -2.82 -18.88
N TYR A 583 -27.40 -2.40 -19.46
CA TYR A 583 -26.13 -3.12 -19.33
C TYR A 583 -25.65 -3.24 -17.87
N ALA A 584 -25.70 -2.16 -17.08
CA ALA A 584 -25.35 -2.20 -15.67
C ALA A 584 -26.26 -3.16 -14.88
N LYS A 585 -27.57 -3.17 -15.20
CA LYS A 585 -28.53 -4.11 -14.63
C LYS A 585 -28.20 -5.57 -14.99
N GLU A 586 -27.82 -5.84 -16.24
CA GLU A 586 -27.42 -7.17 -16.70
C GLU A 586 -26.15 -7.69 -15.99
N LEU A 587 -25.18 -6.81 -15.70
CA LEU A 587 -24.01 -7.18 -14.91
C LEU A 587 -24.40 -7.68 -13.52
N ILE A 588 -25.37 -7.04 -12.88
CA ILE A 588 -25.87 -7.45 -11.56
C ILE A 588 -26.60 -8.79 -11.68
N LEU A 589 -27.54 -8.93 -12.63
CA LEU A 589 -28.32 -10.15 -12.81
C LEU A 589 -27.45 -11.37 -13.16
N SER A 590 -26.42 -11.17 -13.98
CA SER A 590 -25.48 -12.25 -14.35
C SER A 590 -24.51 -12.63 -13.22
N SER A 591 -24.31 -11.75 -12.25
CA SER A 591 -23.48 -12.00 -11.06
C SER A 591 -24.26 -12.61 -9.90
N ALA A 592 -25.55 -12.26 -9.76
CA ALA A 592 -26.41 -12.67 -8.65
C ALA A 592 -26.55 -14.21 -8.57
N ASP A 593 -26.13 -14.78 -7.44
CA ASP A 593 -26.10 -16.21 -7.12
C ASP A 593 -25.57 -17.12 -8.24
N ASN A 594 -24.55 -16.63 -8.96
CA ASN A 594 -24.01 -17.34 -10.12
C ASN A 594 -23.46 -18.73 -9.72
N TRP A 595 -23.93 -19.77 -10.41
CA TRP A 595 -23.58 -21.16 -10.10
C TRP A 595 -22.08 -21.46 -10.24
N ARG A 596 -21.34 -20.75 -11.11
CA ARG A 596 -19.89 -20.95 -11.27
C ARG A 596 -19.12 -20.41 -10.06
N THR A 597 -19.55 -19.28 -9.51
CA THR A 597 -18.98 -18.73 -8.28
C THR A 597 -19.21 -19.69 -7.11
N ARG A 598 -20.41 -20.27 -6.97
CA ARG A 598 -20.68 -21.31 -5.97
C ARG A 598 -19.80 -22.55 -6.13
N ARG A 599 -19.60 -23.01 -7.37
CA ARG A 599 -18.71 -24.14 -7.67
C ARG A 599 -17.25 -23.83 -7.32
N TYR A 600 -16.83 -22.58 -7.52
CA TYR A 600 -15.49 -22.14 -7.15
C TYR A 600 -15.29 -22.11 -5.63
N ASP A 601 -16.28 -21.62 -4.88
CA ASP A 601 -16.25 -21.69 -3.41
C ASP A 601 -16.23 -23.13 -2.90
N GLN A 602 -16.99 -24.05 -3.53
CA GLN A 602 -16.91 -25.49 -3.22
C GLN A 602 -15.52 -26.07 -3.49
N PHE A 603 -14.89 -25.69 -4.60
CA PHE A 603 -13.52 -26.10 -4.91
C PHE A 603 -12.52 -25.59 -3.86
N GLN A 604 -12.63 -24.33 -3.47
CA GLN A 604 -11.80 -23.72 -2.42
C GLN A 604 -12.06 -24.36 -1.05
N SER A 605 -13.30 -24.74 -0.75
CA SER A 605 -13.67 -25.49 0.45
C SER A 605 -13.01 -26.87 0.47
N LEU A 606 -13.07 -27.62 -0.63
CA LEU A 606 -12.48 -28.95 -0.73
C LEU A 606 -10.94 -28.93 -0.71
N GLN A 607 -10.31 -27.97 -1.40
CA GLN A 607 -8.85 -27.92 -1.51
C GLN A 607 -8.19 -27.22 -0.32
N ASN A 608 -8.75 -26.08 0.11
CA ASN A 608 -8.12 -25.16 1.05
C ASN A 608 -8.88 -25.03 2.38
N GLY A 609 -10.05 -25.67 2.52
CA GLY A 609 -10.85 -25.62 3.74
C GLY A 609 -11.49 -24.25 3.98
N ILE A 610 -11.79 -23.50 2.93
CA ILE A 610 -12.40 -22.17 2.97
C ILE A 610 -13.94 -22.31 2.90
N LEU A 611 -14.66 -21.80 3.91
CA LEU A 611 -16.11 -21.92 4.10
C LEU A 611 -16.94 -20.85 3.38
#